data_AF-A0A3D0TMX6-F1
#
_entry.id   AF-A0A3D0TMX6-F1
#
_cell.length_a   1.000
_cell.length_b   1.000
_cell.length_c   1.000
_cell.angle_alpha   90.00
_cell.angle_beta   90.00
_cell.angle_gamma   90.00
#
_symmetry.space_group_name_H-M   'P 1'
#
loop_
_entity.id
_entity.type
_entity.pdbx_description
1 polymer ?
#
loop_
_entity_poly.entity_id
_entity_poly.type
_entity_poly.pdbx_seq_one_letter_code
_entity_poly.pdbx_strand_id
1 'polypeptide(L)'
;MFQIGFFILIFLLGSIPFGLLISRYWLKVDIRRQGSGNIGMTNVMRVGGKWPGIVTFVLDFGKGSLAVLTAQILFPVSETEPESQLIFHSL
;
A
#
# COMPACT_ATOMS: atom_id res chain seq x y z
N MET A 1 21.86 -6.15 -7.66
CA MET A 1 21.70 -4.68 -7.73
C MET A 1 20.31 -4.26 -8.20
N PHE A 2 19.81 -4.80 -9.34
CA PHE A 2 18.47 -4.50 -9.86
C PHE A 2 17.32 -4.79 -8.85
N GLN A 3 17.33 -5.96 -8.19
CA GLN A 3 16.35 -6.33 -7.16
C GLN A 3 16.30 -5.34 -5.99
N ILE A 4 17.46 -4.91 -5.48
CA ILE A 4 17.55 -3.96 -4.37
C ILE A 4 16.95 -2.61 -4.78
N GLY A 5 17.30 -2.12 -5.97
CA GLY A 5 16.73 -0.89 -6.51
C GLY A 5 15.20 -0.96 -6.65
N PHE A 6 14.68 -2.10 -7.10
CA PHE A 6 13.25 -2.34 -7.16
C PHE A 6 12.58 -2.31 -5.78
N PHE A 7 13.15 -2.98 -4.77
CA PHE A 7 12.60 -2.95 -3.41
C PHE A 7 12.62 -1.56 -2.78
N ILE A 8 13.64 -0.76 -3.07
CA ILE A 8 13.66 0.65 -2.64
C ILE A 8 12.52 1.42 -3.32
N LEU A 9 12.35 1.25 -4.64
CA LEU A 9 11.31 1.95 -5.40
C LEU A 9 9.90 1.62 -4.90
N ILE A 10 9.57 0.33 -4.73
CA ILE A 10 8.25 -0.07 -4.23
C ILE A 10 8.03 0.34 -2.77
N PHE A 11 9.08 0.35 -1.93
CA PHE A 11 9.00 0.87 -0.57
C PHE A 11 8.67 2.37 -0.56
N LEU A 12 9.34 3.16 -1.41
CA LEU A 12 9.07 4.59 -1.53
C LEU A 12 7.65 4.85 -2.04
N LEU A 13 7.19 4.08 -3.03
CA LEU A 13 5.81 4.15 -3.52
C LEU A 13 4.80 3.83 -2.42
N GLY A 14 5.01 2.76 -1.66
CA GLY A 14 4.14 2.33 -0.57
C GLY A 14 4.13 3.29 0.62
N SER A 15 5.24 4.01 0.85
CA SER A 15 5.41 4.95 1.95
C SER A 15 4.61 6.26 1.81
N ILE A 16 4.01 6.51 0.64
CA ILE A 16 3.18 7.71 0.41
C ILE A 16 1.92 7.65 1.28
N PRO A 17 1.72 8.55 2.27
CA PRO A 17 0.60 8.46 3.20
C PRO A 17 -0.64 9.16 2.63
N PHE A 18 -1.36 8.53 1.70
CA PHE A 18 -2.47 9.17 0.97
C PHE A 18 -3.58 9.69 1.87
N GLY A 19 -3.97 8.96 2.92
CA GLY A 19 -5.02 9.46 3.82
C GLY A 19 -4.62 10.69 4.63
N LEU A 20 -3.32 10.86 4.94
CA LEU A 20 -2.80 12.11 5.51
C LEU A 20 -2.82 13.24 4.49
N LEU A 21 -2.38 12.98 3.26
CA LEU A 21 -2.37 13.95 2.16
C LEU A 21 -3.80 14.44 1.84
N ILE A 22 -4.74 13.51 1.65
CA ILE A 22 -6.15 13.81 1.38
C ILE A 22 -6.75 14.63 2.50
N SER A 23 -6.53 14.23 3.77
CA SER A 23 -7.07 14.99 4.89
C SER A 23 -6.49 16.39 4.99
N ARG A 24 -5.20 16.57 4.68
CA ARG A 24 -4.55 17.88 4.72
C ARG A 24 -5.00 18.80 3.59
N TYR A 25 -5.16 18.28 2.37
CA TYR A 25 -5.45 19.11 1.20
C TYR A 25 -6.94 19.22 0.87
N TRP A 26 -7.70 18.13 1.01
CA TRP A 26 -9.14 18.14 0.77
C TRP A 26 -9.90 18.62 2.00
N LEU A 27 -9.63 18.01 3.16
CA LEU A 27 -10.38 18.31 4.39
C LEU A 27 -9.83 19.52 5.16
N LYS A 28 -8.62 19.99 4.82
CA LYS A 28 -7.91 21.08 5.51
C LYS A 28 -7.73 20.83 7.02
N VAL A 29 -7.58 19.56 7.42
CA VAL A 29 -7.35 19.16 8.81
C VAL A 29 -6.13 18.25 8.95
N ASP A 30 -5.50 18.25 10.12
CA ASP A 30 -4.53 17.21 10.48
C ASP A 30 -5.28 15.99 11.03
N ILE A 31 -5.38 14.94 10.21
CA ILE A 31 -6.12 13.71 10.56
C ILE A 31 -5.55 12.99 11.79
N ARG A 32 -4.27 13.23 12.12
CA ARG A 32 -3.62 12.61 13.29
C ARG A 32 -4.16 13.17 14.61
N ARG A 33 -4.82 14.33 14.55
CA ARG A 33 -5.45 14.98 15.71
C ARG A 33 -6.97 14.81 15.73
N GLN A 34 -7.54 14.07 14.77
CA GLN A 34 -8.98 13.94 14.59
C GLN A 34 -9.41 12.46 14.59
N GLY A 35 -10.65 12.20 15.02
CA GLY A 35 -11.21 10.86 15.06
C GLY A 35 -10.36 9.90 15.89
N SER A 36 -9.91 8.78 15.30
CA SER A 36 -9.05 7.80 15.96
C SER A 36 -7.55 8.12 15.88
N GLY A 37 -7.15 9.20 15.22
CA GLY A 37 -5.74 9.58 15.01
C GLY A 37 -4.97 8.77 13.95
N ASN A 38 -5.57 7.70 13.41
CA ASN A 38 -4.96 6.93 12.31
C ASN A 38 -5.08 7.67 10.97
N ILE A 39 -4.12 7.47 10.06
CA ILE A 39 -4.13 8.12 8.74
C ILE A 39 -4.93 7.34 7.68
N GLY A 40 -5.37 6.12 7.97
CA GLY A 40 -6.01 5.24 6.99
C GLY A 40 -7.48 5.57 6.68
N MET A 41 -8.02 4.90 5.66
CA MET A 41 -9.40 5.05 5.14
C MET A 41 -10.44 5.28 6.24
N THR A 42 -10.53 4.40 7.22
CA THR A 42 -11.60 4.43 8.23
C THR A 42 -11.63 5.74 9.00
N ASN A 43 -10.46 6.31 9.32
CA ASN A 43 -10.43 7.57 10.04
C ASN A 43 -10.71 8.76 9.13
N VAL A 44 -10.16 8.75 7.90
CA VAL A 44 -10.48 9.78 6.89
C VAL A 44 -11.98 9.79 6.59
N MET A 45 -12.61 8.62 6.51
CA MET A 45 -14.05 8.49 6.32
C MET A 45 -14.84 9.01 7.52
N ARG A 46 -14.38 8.73 8.74
CA ARG A 46 -15.00 9.22 9.97
C ARG A 46 -14.97 10.76 10.07
N VAL A 47 -13.87 11.37 9.66
CA VAL A 47 -13.65 12.83 9.81
C VAL A 47 -14.17 13.62 8.60
N GLY A 48 -14.02 13.09 7.39
CA GLY A 48 -14.32 13.78 6.13
C GLY A 48 -15.48 13.22 5.32
N GLY A 49 -16.10 12.14 5.77
CA GLY A 49 -17.19 11.47 5.07
C GLY A 49 -16.72 10.46 4.01
N LYS A 50 -17.71 9.83 3.35
CA LYS A 50 -17.49 8.67 2.47
C LYS A 50 -16.49 8.91 1.34
N TRP A 51 -16.53 10.08 0.69
CA TRP A 51 -15.75 10.33 -0.53
C TRP A 51 -14.24 10.43 -0.27
N PRO A 52 -13.76 11.29 0.66
CA PRO A 52 -12.34 11.30 1.07
C PRO A 52 -11.84 9.94 1.56
N GLY A 53 -12.69 9.19 2.28
CA GLY A 53 -12.40 7.84 2.73
C GLY A 53 -12.18 6.87 1.57
N ILE A 54 -13.12 6.80 0.62
CA ILE A 54 -13.05 5.92 -0.55
C ILE A 54 -11.82 6.25 -1.40
N VAL A 55 -11.52 7.53 -1.63
CA VAL A 55 -10.34 7.93 -2.41
C VAL A 55 -9.05 7.52 -1.68
N THR A 56 -9.00 7.66 -0.36
CA THR A 56 -7.87 7.15 0.45
C THR A 56 -7.69 5.65 0.27
N PHE A 57 -8.78 4.87 0.34
CA PHE A 57 -8.75 3.44 0.14
C PHE A 57 -8.23 3.06 -1.24
N VAL A 58 -8.77 3.66 -2.30
CA VAL A 58 -8.36 3.36 -3.68
C VAL A 58 -6.88 3.63 -3.89
N LEU A 59 -6.34 4.73 -3.35
CA LEU A 59 -4.91 5.06 -3.52
C LEU A 59 -4.00 4.17 -2.66
N ASP A 60 -4.34 3.95 -1.38
CA ASP A 60 -3.53 3.12 -0.49
C ASP A 60 -3.57 1.63 -0.87
N PHE A 61 -4.71 1.13 -1.33
CA PHE A 61 -4.83 -0.21 -1.90
C PHE A 61 -4.11 -0.28 -3.25
N GLY A 62 -4.39 0.68 -4.14
CA GLY A 62 -3.86 0.69 -5.51
C GLY A 62 -2.34 0.72 -5.58
N LYS A 63 -1.67 1.52 -4.73
CA LYS A 63 -0.19 1.53 -4.68
C LYS A 63 0.39 0.17 -4.23
N GLY A 64 -0.27 -0.50 -3.30
CA GLY A 64 0.12 -1.83 -2.82
C GLY A 64 -0.10 -2.91 -3.87
N SER A 65 -1.27 -2.92 -4.51
CA SER A 65 -1.59 -3.81 -5.62
C SER A 65 -0.61 -3.63 -6.78
N LEU A 66 -0.28 -2.38 -7.14
CA LEU A 66 0.68 -2.08 -8.19
C LEU A 66 2.08 -2.63 -7.84
N ALA A 67 2.53 -2.48 -6.60
CA ALA A 67 3.82 -3.03 -6.15
C ALA A 67 3.86 -4.56 -6.28
N VAL A 68 2.76 -5.25 -5.91
CA VAL A 68 2.68 -6.72 -6.02
C VAL A 68 2.64 -7.17 -7.48
N LEU A 69 1.80 -6.55 -8.32
CA LEU A 69 1.66 -6.94 -9.72
C LEU A 69 2.97 -6.71 -10.51
N THR A 70 3.64 -5.58 -10.26
CA THR A 70 4.95 -5.31 -10.88
C THR A 70 6.02 -6.29 -10.41
N ALA A 71 6.00 -6.70 -9.13
CA ALA A 71 6.91 -7.73 -8.63
C ALA A 71 6.69 -9.08 -9.32
N GLN A 72 5.44 -9.52 -9.52
CA GLN A 72 5.13 -10.78 -10.21
C GLN A 72 5.61 -10.79 -11.67
N ILE A 73 5.50 -9.65 -12.37
CA ILE A 73 5.93 -9.52 -13.76
C ILE A 73 7.46 -9.50 -13.87
N LEU A 74 8.14 -8.79 -12.98
CA LEU A 74 9.60 -8.58 -13.04
C LEU A 74 10.41 -9.71 -12.39
N PHE A 75 9.82 -10.41 -11.41
CA PHE A 75 10.42 -11.52 -10.68
C PHE A 75 9.49 -12.73 -10.72
N PRO A 76 9.25 -13.32 -11.91
CA PRO A 76 8.47 -14.53 -12.01
C PRO A 76 9.12 -15.64 -11.19
N VAL A 77 8.32 -16.32 -10.38
CA VAL A 77 8.77 -17.48 -9.60
C VAL A 77 9.00 -18.61 -10.61
N SER A 78 10.26 -18.88 -10.95
CA SER A 78 10.61 -20.09 -11.68
C SER A 78 10.50 -21.28 -10.72
N GLU A 79 9.52 -22.17 -10.94
CA GLU A 79 9.32 -23.40 -10.17
C GLU A 79 10.42 -24.46 -10.38
N THR A 80 11.61 -24.09 -10.87
CA THR A 80 12.63 -25.03 -11.33
C THR A 80 13.60 -25.49 -10.24
N GLU A 81 13.35 -25.21 -8.96
CA GLU A 81 14.14 -25.76 -7.85
C GLU A 81 13.29 -26.71 -6.97
N PRO A 82 13.64 -28.01 -6.87
CA PRO A 82 12.86 -29.00 -6.11
C PRO A 82 12.71 -28.67 -4.62
N GLU A 83 13.57 -27.82 -4.06
CA GLU A 83 13.45 -27.35 -2.67
C GLU A 83 12.23 -26.45 -2.44
N SER A 84 11.82 -25.67 -3.45
CA SER A 84 10.64 -24.80 -3.36
C SER A 84 9.34 -25.61 -3.30
N GLN A 85 9.27 -26.75 -4.00
CA GLN A 85 8.12 -27.67 -3.92
C GLN A 85 7.99 -28.32 -2.53
N LEU A 86 9.10 -28.64 -1.87
CA LEU A 86 9.12 -29.19 -0.51
C LEU A 86 8.56 -28.20 0.53
N ILE A 87 8.87 -26.91 0.40
CA ILE A 87 8.39 -25.87 1.32
C ILE A 87 6.89 -25.60 1.11
N PHE A 88 6.41 -25.57 -0.13
CA PHE A 88 4.98 -25.35 -0.40
C PHE A 88 4.08 -26.54 -0.04
N HIS A 89 4.61 -27.77 -0.05
CA HIS A 89 3.85 -28.98 0.26
C HIS A 89 3.87 -29.35 1.77
N SER A 90 4.65 -28.63 2.57
CA SER A 90 4.79 -28.82 4.02
C SER A 90 4.15 -27.71 4.87
N LEU A 91 3.59 -26.68 4.22
CA LEU A 91 2.72 -25.66 4.80
C LEU A 91 1.24 -26.05 4.62
#